data_AF-A0A4R5Q859-F1
#
_entry.id   AF-A0A4R5Q859-F1
#
_cell.length_a   1.000
_cell.length_b   1.000
_cell.length_c   1.000
_cell.angle_alpha   90.00
_cell.angle_beta   90.00
_cell.angle_gamma   90.00
#
_symmetry.space_group_name_H-M   'P 1'
#
loop_
_entity.id
_entity.type
_entity.pdbx_description
1 polymer ?
#
loop_
_entity_poly.entity_id
_entity_poly.type
_entity_poly.pdbx_seq_one_letter_code
_entity_poly.pdbx_strand_id
1 'polypeptide(L)'
;MPAEMVPGADLYFAQKDSRSSGEVIYRMRVLDHGPSRVAIAVENITAVRFLLVPLFAPSDLRCTSYLERLSPEVWGYYGLWGIRAGAQTSRHEALSVNRALAFYRHLAGIPTNQEPPAARR
;
A
#
# COMPACT_ATOMS: atom_id res chain seq x y z
N MET A 1 16.33 10.45 -7.48
CA MET A 1 15.37 9.41 -7.90
C MET A 1 15.60 9.10 -9.37
N PRO A 2 15.35 7.87 -9.84
CA PRO A 2 15.48 7.49 -11.26
C PRO A 2 14.58 8.33 -12.18
N ALA A 3 15.03 8.58 -13.42
CA ALA A 3 14.32 9.42 -14.40
C ALA A 3 12.96 8.84 -14.85
N GLU A 4 12.76 7.53 -14.72
CA GLU A 4 11.52 6.83 -15.06
C GLU A 4 10.38 7.06 -14.04
N MET A 5 10.68 7.56 -12.84
CA MET A 5 9.69 7.77 -11.77
C MET A 5 8.94 9.09 -11.94
N VAL A 6 8.21 9.23 -13.04
CA VAL A 6 7.36 10.39 -13.31
C VAL A 6 5.91 10.13 -12.85
N PRO A 7 5.19 11.14 -12.33
CA PRO A 7 3.79 10.97 -11.92
C PRO A 7 2.93 10.35 -13.04
N GLY A 8 2.15 9.32 -12.67
CA GLY A 8 1.33 8.55 -13.59
C GLY A 8 2.02 7.37 -14.28
N ALA A 9 3.35 7.25 -14.19
CA ALA A 9 4.08 6.11 -14.74
C ALA A 9 3.73 4.82 -14.00
N ASP A 10 3.59 3.73 -14.77
CA ASP A 10 3.54 2.37 -14.27
C ASP A 10 4.91 1.70 -14.51
N LEU A 11 5.58 1.33 -13.44
CA LEU A 11 6.85 0.60 -13.43
C LEU A 11 6.62 -0.82 -12.92
N TYR A 12 7.44 -1.77 -13.34
CA TYR A 12 7.29 -3.17 -12.98
C TYR A 12 8.58 -3.68 -12.38
N PHE A 13 8.46 -4.45 -11.31
CA PHE A 13 9.60 -5.07 -10.67
C PHE A 13 9.24 -6.46 -10.17
N ALA A 14 10.25 -7.31 -10.11
CA ALA A 14 10.12 -8.66 -9.61
C ALA A 14 10.68 -8.73 -8.19
N GLN A 15 10.00 -9.43 -7.29
CA GLN A 15 10.38 -9.53 -5.89
C GLN A 15 10.26 -10.97 -5.40
N LYS A 16 11.29 -11.43 -4.67
CA LYS A 16 11.20 -12.64 -3.84
C LYS A 16 10.43 -12.31 -2.56
N ASP A 17 9.11 -12.41 -2.66
CA ASP A 17 8.20 -12.14 -1.54
C ASP A 17 8.27 -13.26 -0.51
N SER A 18 8.42 -12.92 0.78
CA SER A 18 8.49 -13.93 1.85
C SER A 18 7.22 -14.76 2.00
N ARG A 19 6.09 -14.27 1.47
CA ARG A 19 4.80 -14.99 1.44
C ARG A 19 4.69 -15.92 0.25
N SER A 20 5.62 -15.84 -0.72
CA SER A 20 5.59 -16.65 -1.92
C SER A 20 6.72 -17.67 -2.01
N SER A 21 6.41 -18.84 -2.57
CA SER A 21 7.41 -19.83 -2.98
C SER A 21 8.09 -19.51 -4.31
N GLY A 22 7.68 -18.44 -4.99
CA GLY A 22 8.24 -18.00 -6.27
C GLY A 22 8.41 -16.49 -6.34
N GLU A 23 8.87 -16.01 -7.48
CA GLU A 23 8.97 -14.58 -7.74
C GLU A 23 7.58 -13.98 -8.03
N VAL A 24 7.32 -12.82 -7.44
CA VAL A 24 6.08 -12.07 -7.65
C VAL A 24 6.41 -10.81 -8.42
N ILE A 25 5.69 -10.57 -9.52
CA ILE A 25 5.79 -9.34 -10.30
C ILE A 25 4.80 -8.34 -9.70
N TYR A 26 5.31 -7.17 -9.37
CA TYR A 26 4.56 -6.05 -8.85
C TYR A 26 4.53 -4.92 -9.87
N ARG A 27 3.41 -4.20 -9.91
CA ARG A 27 3.28 -2.91 -10.59
C ARG A 27 3.38 -1.81 -9.55
N MET A 28 4.25 -0.84 -9.79
CA MET A 28 4.34 0.42 -9.07
C MET A 28 3.75 1.52 -9.94
N ARG A 29 2.72 2.22 -9.46
CA ARG A 29 2.23 3.46 -10.02
C ARG A 29 2.78 4.64 -9.24
N VAL A 30 3.45 5.57 -9.90
CA VAL A 30 3.90 6.82 -9.29
C VAL A 30 2.69 7.75 -9.15
N LEU A 31 2.33 8.10 -7.91
CA LEU A 31 1.21 9.00 -7.63
C LEU A 31 1.66 10.46 -7.52
N ASP A 32 2.82 10.69 -6.89
CA ASP A 32 3.43 12.00 -6.68
C ASP A 32 4.96 11.87 -6.67
N HIS A 33 5.65 12.87 -7.20
CA HIS A 33 7.10 12.94 -7.24
C HIS A 33 7.56 14.39 -7.22
N GLY A 34 8.24 14.79 -6.15
CA GLY A 34 8.83 16.10 -5.97
C GLY A 34 9.94 16.12 -4.90
N PRO A 35 10.56 17.29 -4.67
CA PRO A 35 11.72 17.43 -3.77
C PRO A 35 11.41 17.25 -2.27
N SER A 36 10.13 17.37 -1.90
CA SER A 36 9.64 17.24 -0.51
C SER A 36 8.66 16.09 -0.31
N ARG A 37 8.19 15.43 -1.38
CA ARG A 37 7.19 14.38 -1.30
C ARG A 37 7.30 13.39 -2.46
N VAL A 38 7.16 12.12 -2.13
CA VAL A 38 7.02 11.03 -3.10
C VAL A 38 5.89 10.13 -2.63
N ALA A 39 4.97 9.78 -3.53
CA ALA A 39 3.91 8.83 -3.25
C ALA A 39 3.85 7.78 -4.36
N ILE A 40 3.78 6.51 -3.97
CA ILE A 40 3.69 5.38 -4.89
C ILE A 40 2.58 4.42 -4.44
N ALA A 41 1.87 3.84 -5.39
CA ALA A 41 0.98 2.71 -5.16
C ALA A 41 1.61 1.46 -5.78
N VAL A 42 1.63 0.37 -5.04
CA VAL A 42 2.16 -0.91 -5.49
C VAL A 42 1.07 -1.97 -5.37
N GLU A 43 0.96 -2.82 -6.39
CA GLU A 43 0.12 -4.02 -6.31
C GLU A 43 0.78 -5.22 -6.98
N ASN A 44 0.41 -6.43 -6.55
CA ASN A 44 0.88 -7.64 -7.22
C ASN A 44 0.14 -7.82 -8.56
N ILE A 45 0.85 -8.14 -9.63
CA ILE A 45 0.26 -8.46 -10.94
C ILE A 45 0.28 -9.96 -11.20
N THR A 46 1.23 -10.69 -10.62
CA THR A 46 1.16 -12.15 -10.55
C THR A 46 0.58 -12.62 -9.22
N ALA A 47 0.05 -13.84 -9.21
CA ALA A 47 -0.47 -14.44 -7.98
C ALA A 47 0.66 -14.69 -6.97
N VAL A 48 0.42 -14.35 -5.71
CA VAL A 48 1.31 -14.71 -4.60
C VAL A 48 0.90 -16.10 -4.14
N ARG A 49 1.80 -17.06 -4.33
CA ARG A 49 1.53 -18.48 -4.09
C ARG A 49 2.40 -19.02 -2.99
N PHE A 50 1.82 -19.79 -2.09
CA PHE A 50 2.58 -20.63 -1.16
C PHE A 50 2.49 -22.07 -1.65
N LEU A 51 3.61 -22.61 -2.13
CA LEU A 51 3.65 -23.86 -2.88
C LEU A 51 2.72 -23.77 -4.11
N LEU A 52 1.71 -24.64 -4.19
CA LEU A 52 0.73 -24.69 -5.29
C LEU A 52 -0.53 -23.88 -5.01
N VAL A 53 -0.70 -23.32 -3.80
CA VAL A 53 -1.93 -22.63 -3.40
C VAL A 53 -1.79 -21.12 -3.61
N PRO A 54 -2.65 -20.47 -4.41
CA PRO A 54 -2.68 -19.01 -4.50
C PRO A 54 -3.28 -18.43 -3.23
N LEU A 55 -2.48 -17.65 -2.48
CA LEU A 55 -2.94 -16.93 -1.29
C LEU A 55 -3.55 -15.57 -1.65
N PHE A 56 -2.98 -14.93 -2.67
CA PHE A 56 -3.45 -13.65 -3.19
C PHE A 56 -3.47 -13.74 -4.72
N ALA A 57 -4.64 -13.51 -5.30
CA ALA A 57 -4.79 -13.36 -6.75
C ALA A 57 -4.10 -12.06 -7.22
N PRO A 58 -3.86 -11.89 -8.52
CA PRO A 58 -3.47 -10.59 -9.08
C PRO A 58 -4.35 -9.46 -8.55
N SER A 59 -3.72 -8.35 -8.19
CA SER A 59 -4.31 -7.11 -7.64
C SER A 59 -4.93 -7.23 -6.24
N ASP A 60 -4.77 -8.36 -5.56
CA ASP A 60 -5.27 -8.53 -4.18
C ASP A 60 -4.42 -7.77 -3.17
N LEU A 61 -3.10 -7.84 -3.26
CA LEU A 61 -2.21 -7.08 -2.39
C LEU A 61 -2.01 -5.68 -2.94
N ARG A 62 -2.26 -4.68 -2.11
CA ARG A 62 -2.06 -3.27 -2.43
C ARG A 62 -1.30 -2.59 -1.32
N CYS A 63 -0.38 -1.71 -1.67
CA CYS A 63 0.31 -0.85 -0.73
C CYS A 63 0.37 0.55 -1.32
N THR A 64 0.04 1.56 -0.52
CA THR A 64 0.38 2.95 -0.86
C THR A 64 1.40 3.45 0.12
N SER A 65 2.54 3.89 -0.39
CA SER A 65 3.65 4.41 0.39
C SER A 65 3.83 5.90 0.10
N TYR A 66 4.06 6.66 1.17
CA TYR A 66 4.35 8.08 1.17
C TYR A 66 5.70 8.30 1.84
N LEU A 67 6.53 9.12 1.20
CA LEU A 67 7.77 9.62 1.75
C LEU A 67 7.67 11.15 1.71
N GLU A 68 7.66 11.80 2.87
CA GLU A 68 7.45 13.24 2.99
C GLU A 68 8.51 13.89 3.87
N ARG A 69 9.00 15.05 3.46
CA ARG A 69 10.05 15.77 4.16
C ARG A 69 9.44 16.50 5.35
N LEU A 70 9.80 16.08 6.57
CA LEU A 70 9.34 16.69 7.82
C LEU A 70 10.23 17.87 8.23
N SER A 71 11.51 17.83 7.89
CA SER A 71 12.49 18.91 8.10
C SER A 71 13.65 18.79 7.08
N PRO A 72 14.63 19.72 7.04
CA PRO A 72 15.73 19.67 6.07
C PRO A 72 16.51 18.34 6.01
N GLU A 73 16.55 17.58 7.10
CA GLU A 73 17.28 16.30 7.17
C GLU A 73 16.40 15.11 7.58
N VAL A 74 15.12 15.34 7.86
CA VAL A 74 14.21 14.29 8.34
C VAL A 74 13.11 14.04 7.32
N TRP A 75 12.97 12.76 6.95
CA TRP A 75 11.89 12.26 6.12
C TRP A 75 10.99 11.33 6.94
N GLY A 76 9.69 11.55 6.84
CA GLY A 76 8.65 10.65 7.33
C GLY A 76 8.31 9.63 6.27
N TYR A 77 8.21 8.36 6.66
CA TYR A 77 7.72 7.29 5.82
C TYR A 77 6.41 6.76 6.38
N TYR A 78 5.39 6.68 5.52
CA TYR A 78 4.09 6.16 5.88
C TYR A 78 3.63 5.18 4.82
N GLY A 79 3.27 3.96 5.24
CA GLY A 79 2.79 2.92 4.33
C GLY A 79 1.43 2.40 4.78
N LEU A 80 0.50 2.29 3.85
CA LEU A 80 -0.80 1.67 4.08
C LEU A 80 -0.95 0.43 3.21
N TRP A 81 -0.96 -0.73 3.85
CA TRP A 81 -1.23 -2.02 3.21
C TRP A 81 -2.72 -2.33 3.23
N GLY A 82 -3.20 -2.88 2.12
CA GLY A 82 -4.56 -3.33 1.93
C GLY A 82 -4.64 -4.66 1.19
N ILE A 83 -5.76 -5.34 1.41
CA ILE A 83 -6.18 -6.48 0.60
C ILE A 83 -7.44 -6.04 -0.14
N ARG A 84 -7.57 -6.39 -1.42
CA ARG A 84 -8.77 -6.14 -2.22
C ARG A 84 -10.01 -6.70 -1.51
N ALA A 85 -11.09 -5.93 -1.49
CA ALA A 85 -12.37 -6.38 -0.95
C ALA A 85 -12.88 -7.63 -1.69
N GLY A 86 -13.44 -8.57 -0.94
CA GLY A 86 -13.86 -9.87 -1.46
C GLY A 86 -12.73 -10.81 -1.91
N ALA A 87 -11.46 -10.49 -1.64
CA ALA A 87 -10.37 -11.44 -1.82
C ALA A 87 -10.53 -12.62 -0.84
N GLN A 88 -9.99 -13.79 -1.17
CA GLN A 88 -10.11 -14.99 -0.33
C GLN A 88 -9.59 -14.75 1.10
N THR A 89 -8.58 -13.89 1.25
CA THR A 89 -7.94 -13.53 2.51
C THR A 89 -8.53 -12.28 3.18
N SER A 90 -9.52 -11.60 2.57
CA SER A 90 -10.14 -10.40 3.14
C SER A 90 -11.25 -10.76 4.15
N ARG A 91 -10.86 -11.09 5.40
CA ARG A 91 -11.81 -11.49 6.46
C ARG A 91 -12.26 -10.37 7.40
N HIS A 92 -11.63 -9.19 7.30
CA HIS A 92 -11.76 -8.10 8.29
C HIS A 92 -11.86 -6.71 7.63
N GLU A 93 -12.76 -6.57 6.65
CA GLU A 93 -12.90 -5.36 5.83
C GLU A 93 -13.21 -4.12 6.67
N ALA A 94 -14.15 -4.20 7.63
CA ALA A 94 -14.46 -3.09 8.54
C ALA A 94 -13.23 -2.63 9.36
N LEU A 95 -12.39 -3.56 9.82
CA LEU A 95 -11.14 -3.21 10.51
C LEU A 95 -10.11 -2.58 9.57
N SER A 96 -10.09 -2.98 8.30
CA SER A 96 -9.23 -2.36 7.29
C SER A 96 -9.68 -0.93 6.97
N VAL A 97 -10.98 -0.68 6.85
CA VAL A 97 -11.55 0.68 6.69
C VAL A 97 -11.21 1.55 7.90
N ASN A 98 -11.44 1.06 9.13
CA ASN A 98 -11.13 1.81 10.33
C ASN A 98 -9.62 2.10 10.48
N ARG A 99 -8.75 1.17 10.07
CA ARG A 99 -7.29 1.40 10.03
C ARG A 99 -6.89 2.45 9.00
N ALA A 100 -7.46 2.40 7.79
CA ALA A 100 -7.21 3.40 6.77
C ALA A 100 -7.63 4.81 7.23
N LEU A 101 -8.79 4.92 7.90
CA LEU A 101 -9.25 6.18 8.45
C LEU A 101 -8.38 6.68 9.61
N ALA A 102 -8.00 5.80 10.54
CA ALA A 102 -7.11 6.17 11.64
C ALA A 102 -5.76 6.67 11.12
N PHE A 103 -5.23 6.03 10.07
CA PHE A 103 -4.02 6.46 9.39
C PHE A 103 -4.18 7.82 8.71
N TYR A 104 -5.27 8.05 7.98
CA TYR A 104 -5.58 9.36 7.40
C TYR A 104 -5.66 10.45 8.49
N ARG A 105 -6.39 10.19 9.58
CA ARG A 105 -6.55 11.12 10.70
C ARG A 105 -5.18 11.48 11.31
N HIS A 106 -4.32 10.48 11.50
CA HIS A 106 -2.95 10.70 11.99
C HIS A 106 -2.16 11.65 11.09
N LEU A 107 -2.18 11.42 9.77
CA LEU A 107 -1.50 12.29 8.80
C LEU A 107 -2.09 13.71 8.75
N ALA A 108 -3.41 13.83 8.91
CA ALA A 108 -4.11 15.11 8.90
C ALA A 108 -4.05 15.87 10.25
N GLY A 109 -3.37 15.33 11.27
CA GLY A 109 -3.36 15.93 12.62
C GLY A 109 -4.71 15.87 13.35
N ILE A 110 -5.61 14.97 12.94
CA ILE A 110 -6.94 14.78 13.54
C ILE A 110 -6.85 13.67 14.61
N PRO A 111 -7.54 13.80 15.76
CA PRO A 111 -7.60 12.73 16.76
C PRO A 111 -8.10 11.40 16.16
N THR A 112 -7.36 10.32 16.37
CA THR A 112 -7.61 9.02 15.72
C THR A 112 -8.75 8.23 16.36
N ASN A 113 -9.07 8.48 17.63
CA ASN A 113 -10.02 7.75 18.47
C ASN A 113 -11.43 8.36 18.51
N GLN A 114 -11.81 9.17 17.52
CA GLN A 114 -13.16 9.72 17.45
C GLN A 114 -14.21 8.65 17.15
N GLU A 115 -15.24 8.61 17.99
CA GLU A 115 -16.47 7.85 17.81
C GLU A 115 -17.49 8.60 16.93
N PRO A 116 -18.35 7.90 16.17
CA PRO A 116 -18.36 6.44 15.95
C PRO A 116 -17.27 5.99 14.95
N PRO A 117 -16.90 4.70 14.93
CA PRO A 117 -16.03 4.16 13.88
C PRO A 117 -16.72 4.28 12.52
N ALA A 118 -15.92 4.48 11.46
CA ALA A 118 -16.46 4.66 10.11
C ALA A 118 -17.10 3.39 9.54
N ALA A 119 -16.58 2.22 9.89
CA ALA A 119 -17.19 0.94 9.57
C ALA A 119 -17.52 0.16 10.84
N ARG A 120 -18.74 -0.36 10.91
CA ARG A 120 -19.21 -1.28 11.95
C ARG A 120 -19.16 -2.72 11.43
N ARG A 121 -19.10 -3.69 12.35
CA ARG A 121 -19.18 -5.12 12.00
C ARG A 121 -20.57 -5.49 11.51
#